data_AF-A0AAU3S8D3-F1
#
_entry.id   AF-A0AAU3S8D3-F1
#
_cell.length_a   1.000
_cell.length_b   1.000
_cell.length_c   1.000
_cell.angle_alpha   90.00
_cell.angle_beta   90.00
_cell.angle_gamma   90.00
#
_symmetry.space_group_name_H-M   'P 1'
#
loop_
_entity.id
_entity.type
_entity.pdbx_description
1 polymer ?
#
loop_
_entity_poly.entity_id
_entity_poly.type
_entity_poly.pdbx_seq_one_letter_code
_entity_poly.pdbx_strand_id
1 'polypeptide(L)' 'MARERAAELLTVRQVLDELGGISRRTFYRWRELRIAPRCIRLPNGELRVRRDVLAAWLDELADGAAS' A
#
# COMPACT_ATOMS: atom_id res chain seq x y z
N MET A 1 4.79 9.42 -19.01
CA MET A 1 4.55 10.22 -17.79
C MET A 1 3.54 9.57 -16.81
N ALA A 2 2.21 9.58 -17.02
CA ALA A 2 1.25 9.04 -16.03
C ALA A 2 1.25 7.50 -15.92
N ARG A 3 1.44 6.80 -17.06
CA ARG A 3 1.52 5.33 -17.11
C ARG A 3 2.75 4.75 -16.40
N GLU A 4 3.87 5.49 -16.36
CA GLU A 4 5.12 5.02 -15.75
C GLU A 4 5.07 5.04 -14.22
N ARG A 5 4.38 6.03 -13.63
CA ARG A 5 4.12 6.06 -12.18
C ARG A 5 3.14 4.98 -11.72
N ALA A 6 2.18 4.60 -12.57
CA ALA A 6 1.23 3.51 -12.26
C ALA A 6 1.87 2.11 -12.28
N ALA A 7 3.02 1.96 -12.96
CA ALA A 7 3.81 0.74 -12.96
C ALA A 7 4.83 0.68 -11.80
N GLU A 8 4.95 1.75 -11.01
CA GLU A 8 5.93 1.83 -9.92
C GLU A 8 5.58 0.86 -8.79
N LEU A 9 6.54 0.01 -8.43
CA LEU A 9 6.45 -0.95 -7.33
C LEU A 9 7.12 -0.41 -6.08
N LEU A 10 6.30 0.09 -5.16
CA LEU A 10 6.72 0.61 -3.87
C LEU A 10 7.09 -0.53 -2.92
N THR A 11 8.17 -0.34 -2.18
CA THR A 11 8.50 -1.18 -1.02
C THR A 11 7.56 -0.87 0.14
N VAL A 12 7.44 -1.79 1.10
CA VAL A 12 6.72 -1.51 2.35
C VAL A 12 7.24 -0.24 3.01
N ARG A 13 8.56 0.03 2.98
CA ARG A 13 9.11 1.27 3.57
C ARG A 13 8.54 2.52 2.90
N GLN A 14 8.55 2.57 1.57
CA GLN A 14 7.99 3.70 0.82
C GLN A 14 6.50 3.88 1.09
N VAL A 15 5.74 2.79 1.15
CA VAL A 15 4.32 2.84 1.54
C VAL A 15 4.16 3.47 2.93
N LEU A 16 4.98 3.08 3.91
CA LEU A 16 4.89 3.64 5.25
C LEU A 16 5.26 5.12 5.30
N ASP A 17 6.28 5.53 4.54
CA ASP A 17 6.68 6.93 4.43
C ASP A 17 5.55 7.77 3.80
N GLU A 18 4.89 7.26 2.76
CA GLU A 18 3.74 7.94 2.12
C GLU A 18 2.53 8.08 3.04
N LEU A 19 2.33 7.13 3.95
CA LEU A 19 1.24 7.17 4.92
C LEU A 19 1.55 8.05 6.15
N GLY A 20 2.64 8.81 6.13
CA GLY A 20 3.04 9.68 7.25
C GLY A 20 3.94 9.00 8.28
N GLY A 21 4.71 7.98 7.89
CA GLY A 21 5.67 7.30 8.76
C GLY A 21 5.06 6.25 9.68
N ILE A 22 4.00 5.56 9.23
CA ILE A 22 3.33 4.52 10.02
C ILE A 22 4.31 3.39 10.36
N SER A 23 4.18 2.81 11.57
CA SER A 23 4.99 1.66 11.96
C SER A 23 4.69 0.43 11.10
N ARG A 24 5.74 -0.35 10.75
CA ARG A 24 5.61 -1.66 10.10
C ARG A 24 4.60 -2.56 10.83
N ARG A 25 4.57 -2.51 12.16
CA ARG A 25 3.65 -3.32 12.98
C ARG A 25 2.19 -3.02 12.65
N THR A 26 1.85 -1.74 12.49
CA THR A 26 0.49 -1.30 12.10
C THR A 26 0.14 -1.83 10.71
N PHE A 27 1.07 -1.75 9.77
CA PHE A 27 0.86 -2.26 8.42
C PHE A 27 0.68 -3.79 8.37
N TYR A 28 1.47 -4.56 9.13
CA TYR A 28 1.26 -6.00 9.24
C TYR A 28 -0.08 -6.34 9.91
N ARG A 29 -0.49 -5.58 10.94
CA ARG A 29 -1.82 -5.72 11.55
C ARG A 29 -2.94 -5.49 10.52
N TRP A 30 -2.82 -4.47 9.67
CA TRP A 30 -3.78 -4.24 8.58
C TRP A 30 -3.83 -5.41 7.60
N ARG A 31 -2.69 -6.05 7.31
CA ARG A 31 -2.66 -7.25 6.47
C ARG A 31 -3.35 -8.45 7.12
N GLU A 32 -3.17 -8.64 8.43
CA GLU A 32 -3.88 -9.68 9.20
C GLU A 32 -5.40 -9.44 9.18
N LEU A 33 -5.80 -8.18 9.34
CA LEU A 33 -7.20 -7.73 9.28
C LEU A 33 -7.76 -7.68 7.84
N ARG A 34 -6.93 -7.98 6.81
CA ARG A 34 -7.26 -7.90 5.39
C ARG A 34 -7.75 -6.52 4.91
N ILE A 35 -7.36 -5.45 5.60
CA ILE A 35 -7.67 -4.07 5.23
C ILE A 35 -6.48 -3.35 4.60
N ALA A 36 -5.35 -4.02 4.41
CA ALA A 36 -4.17 -3.45 3.76
C ALA A 36 -4.27 -3.52 2.22
N PRO A 37 -3.56 -2.64 1.49
CA PRO A 37 -3.49 -2.69 0.04
C PRO A 37 -2.88 -4.01 -0.45
N ARG A 38 -3.22 -4.40 -1.68
CA ARG A 38 -2.76 -5.66 -2.27
C ARG A 38 -1.23 -5.67 -2.42
N CYS A 39 -0.59 -6.56 -1.66
CA CYS A 39 0.86 -6.74 -1.68
C CYS A 39 1.25 -7.89 -2.62
N ILE A 40 2.28 -7.67 -3.42
CA ILE A 40 2.95 -8.66 -4.26
C ILE A 40 4.14 -9.20 -3.46
N ARG A 41 4.16 -10.51 -3.23
CA ARG A 41 5.31 -11.18 -2.62
C ARG A 41 6.30 -11.57 -3.71
N LEU A 42 7.52 -11.06 -3.60
CA LEU A 42 8.62 -11.42 -4.48
C LEU A 42 9.26 -12.75 -4.02
N PRO A 43 9.96 -13.48 -4.92
CA PRO A 43 10.63 -14.73 -4.59
C PRO A 43 11.75 -14.57 -3.53
N ASN A 44 12.29 -13.35 -3.37
CA ASN A 44 13.25 -13.02 -2.31
C ASN A 44 12.60 -12.78 -0.93
N GLY A 45 11.26 -12.87 -0.83
CA GLY A 45 10.50 -12.64 0.40
C GLY A 45 10.11 -11.19 0.66
N GLU A 46 10.53 -10.24 -0.17
CA GLU A 46 10.11 -8.84 -0.06
C GLU A 46 8.66 -8.65 -0.52
N LEU A 47 8.02 -7.62 0.04
CA LEU A 47 6.69 -7.19 -0.34
C LEU A 47 6.78 -5.91 -1.16
N ARG A 48 6.11 -5.91 -2.31
CA ARG A 48 5.91 -4.75 -3.16
C ARG A 48 4.44 -4.40 -3.24
N VAL A 49 4.13 -3.12 -3.27
CA VAL A 49 2.78 -2.60 -3.49
C VAL A 49 2.85 -1.75 -4.74
N ARG A 50 1.93 -1.95 -5.68
CA ARG A 50 1.87 -1.08 -6.84
C ARG A 50 1.32 0.28 -6.41
N ARG A 51 1.89 1.37 -6.92
CA ARG A 51 1.45 2.72 -6.56
C ARG A 51 -0.02 2.99 -6.91
N ASP A 52 -0.51 2.46 -8.03
CA ASP A 52 -1.92 2.58 -8.42
C ASP A 52 -2.86 1.86 -7.44
N VAL A 53 -2.48 0.68 -6.96
CA VAL A 53 -3.21 -0.07 -5.92
C VAL A 53 -3.23 0.68 -4.60
N LEU A 54 -2.10 1.28 -4.20
CA LEU A 54 -2.03 2.09 -2.98
C LEU A 54 -2.96 3.31 -3.08
N ALA A 55 -2.96 3.99 -4.22
CA ALA A 55 -3.83 5.14 -4.46
C ALA A 55 -5.31 4.76 -4.43
N ALA A 56 -5.71 3.70 -5.16
CA ALA A 56 -7.08 3.21 -5.15
C ALA A 56 -7.56 2.81 -3.74
N TRP A 57 -6.69 2.18 -2.96
CA TRP A 57 -6.99 1.83 -1.57
C TRP A 57 -7.17 3.05 -0.66
N LEU A 58 -6.39 4.11 -0.87
CA LEU A 58 -6.58 5.39 -0.15
C LEU A 58 -7.89 6.06 -0.53
N ASP A 59 -8.26 6.02 -1.81
CA ASP A 59 -9.54 6.55 -2.30
C ASP A 59 -10.72 5.77 -1.69
N GLU A 60 -10.65 4.43 -1.63
CA GLU A 60 -11.66 3.58 -0.96
C GLU A 60 -11.78 3.88 0.53
N LEU A 61 -10.66 4.14 1.22
CA LEU A 61 -10.67 4.53 2.63
C LEU A 61 -11.27 5.93 2.86
N ALA A 62 -11.00 6.87 1.96
CA ALA A 62 -11.55 8.21 2.02
C ALA A 62 -13.07 8.20 1.82
N ASP A 63 -13.57 7.36 0.90
CA ASP A 63 -15.00 7.18 0.63
C ASP A 63 -15.70 6.39 1.75
N GLY A 64 -15.06 5.32 2.26
CA GLY A 64 -15.57 4.52 3.37
C GLY A 64 -15.61 5.23 4.73
N ALA A 65 -14.82 6.30 4.91
CA ALA A 65 -14.90 7.19 6.08
C ALA A 65 -16.08 8.18 6.00
N ALA A 66 -16.76 8.26 4.86
CA ALA A 66 -17.89 9.16 4.63
C ALA A 66 -19.28 8.49 4.79
N SER A 67 -19.37 7.29 5.38
CA SER A 67 -20.64 6.62 5.71
C SER A 67 -20.91 6.54 7.20
#